data_AF-A0A5T9G9X9-F1
#
_entry.id   AF-A0A5T9G9X9-F1
#
_cell.length_a   1.000
_cell.length_b   1.000
_cell.length_c   1.000
_cell.angle_alpha   90.00
_cell.angle_beta   90.00
_cell.angle_gamma   90.00
#
_symmetry.space_group_name_H-M   'P 1'
#
loop_
_entity.id
_entity.type
_entity.pdbx_description
1 polymer ?
#
loop_
_entity_poly.entity_id
_entity_poly.type
_entity_poly.pdbx_seq_one_letter_code
_entity_poly.pdbx_strand_id
1 'polypeptide(L)'
;MNKAYGIIWNNSRQAWVVVSELASGHGFILASNTILAVAITATIGNTFAATTYVSGSSTVSSGAVISGGNTQLVYSGGSAVNTTINSAGIQTVNKGGHTLNTVITNSGVQNVGDAGNAKDTIVSTGGLQRVSSGGLATGTQLMGGFQNVYSGGNASGTLIHNGGVQNISSGAVANNTTLNSGGTQRVSAGGTASGTIINISGSQSIMSGGSAVGAVVNGGVQTVANGGNTLNTVVSSGGFQRVSAGGTATATTVTNAGFQNVSSGGRVVSATVNSGGTQTLFD
;
A
#
# COMPACT_ATOMS: atom_id res chain seq x y z
N MET A 1 48.93 -32.95 14.60
CA MET A 1 47.71 -32.18 14.32
C MET A 1 48.06 -30.70 14.39
N ASN A 2 48.19 -30.02 13.25
CA ASN A 2 48.45 -28.58 13.22
C ASN A 2 47.20 -27.83 13.71
N LYS A 3 47.40 -26.94 14.69
CA LYS A 3 46.33 -26.15 15.33
C LYS A 3 46.28 -24.70 14.83
N ALA A 4 47.04 -24.35 13.80
CA ALA A 4 47.09 -23.01 13.25
C ALA A 4 46.35 -22.96 11.89
N TYR A 5 45.29 -22.17 11.83
CA TYR A 5 44.56 -21.84 10.61
C TYR A 5 44.60 -20.32 10.43
N GLY A 6 44.94 -19.88 9.21
CA GLY A 6 44.89 -18.48 8.81
C GLY A 6 43.68 -18.22 7.91
N ILE A 7 43.09 -17.05 8.02
CA ILE A 7 42.04 -16.58 7.10
C ILE A 7 42.70 -15.57 6.16
N ILE A 8 42.68 -15.85 4.85
CA ILE A 8 43.27 -15.00 3.82
C ILE A 8 42.22 -14.58 2.78
N TRP A 9 42.35 -13.36 2.26
CA TRP A 9 41.50 -12.86 1.17
C TRP A 9 42.01 -13.38 -0.17
N ASN A 10 41.17 -14.07 -0.94
CA ASN A 10 41.50 -14.54 -2.27
C ASN A 10 40.95 -13.58 -3.33
N ASN A 11 41.84 -12.84 -3.99
CA ASN A 11 41.46 -11.82 -4.97
C ASN A 11 40.82 -12.40 -6.24
N SER A 12 41.18 -13.63 -6.63
CA SER A 12 40.59 -14.30 -7.80
C SER A 12 39.16 -14.81 -7.55
N ARG A 13 38.84 -15.14 -6.30
CA ARG A 13 37.53 -15.69 -5.89
C ARG A 13 36.63 -14.65 -5.23
N GLN A 14 37.14 -13.45 -4.96
CA GLN A 14 36.47 -12.40 -4.20
C GLN A 14 35.87 -12.94 -2.88
N ALA A 15 36.63 -13.78 -2.17
CA ALA A 15 36.17 -14.48 -0.97
C ALA A 15 37.31 -14.72 0.02
N TRP A 16 36.96 -14.76 1.31
CA TRP A 16 37.84 -15.21 2.39
C TRP A 16 37.92 -16.75 2.41
N VAL A 17 39.13 -17.29 2.45
CA VAL A 17 39.38 -18.73 2.45
C VAL A 17 40.21 -19.09 3.68
N VAL A 18 39.84 -20.20 4.34
CA VAL A 18 40.63 -20.76 5.45
C VAL A 18 41.76 -21.59 4.85
N VAL A 19 43.00 -21.27 5.20
CA VAL A 19 44.18 -22.04 4.81
C VAL A 19 44.86 -22.59 6.06
N SER A 20 45.22 -23.87 6.03
CA SER A 20 46.13 -24.45 7.00
C SER A 20 47.56 -24.19 6.53
N GLU A 21 48.40 -23.58 7.36
CA GLU A 21 49.85 -23.62 7.15
C GLU A 21 50.32 -25.06 7.40
N LEU A 22 50.58 -25.81 6.33
CA LEU A 22 51.20 -27.12 6.45
C LEU A 22 52.72 -26.97 6.39
N ALA A 23 53.37 -27.19 7.53
CA ALA A 23 54.78 -27.55 7.60
C ALA A 23 55.06 -28.76 6.68
N SER A 24 56.16 -28.67 5.94
CA SER A 24 56.70 -29.64 4.98
C SER A 24 56.38 -31.13 5.22
N GLY A 25 55.95 -31.83 4.16
CA GLY A 25 56.23 -33.26 3.97
C GLY A 25 55.06 -34.17 3.57
N HIS A 26 55.10 -34.63 2.31
CA HIS A 26 54.57 -35.88 1.74
C HIS A 26 53.06 -36.21 1.85
N GLY A 27 52.47 -36.53 0.70
CA GLY A 27 51.03 -36.47 0.44
C GLY A 27 50.15 -37.55 1.04
N PHE A 28 48.89 -37.18 1.25
CA PHE A 28 47.69 -38.01 1.20
C PHE A 28 46.48 -37.10 0.92
N ILE A 29 45.66 -37.45 -0.08
CA ILE A 29 44.40 -36.76 -0.38
C ILE A 29 43.32 -37.38 0.51
N LEU A 30 42.75 -36.59 1.43
CA LEU A 30 41.53 -36.93 2.15
C LEU A 30 40.37 -36.08 1.62
N ALA A 31 39.35 -36.76 1.10
CA ALA A 31 38.10 -36.19 0.63
C ALA A 31 37.40 -35.42 1.77
N SER A 32 36.81 -34.25 1.47
CA SER A 32 35.89 -33.58 2.40
C SER A 32 34.98 -32.59 1.66
N ASN A 33 33.74 -33.04 1.37
CA ASN A 33 32.61 -32.18 1.13
C ASN A 33 32.01 -31.76 2.48
N THR A 34 32.54 -30.70 3.08
CA THR A 34 31.86 -29.97 4.17
C THR A 34 32.21 -28.50 4.04
N ILE A 35 31.40 -27.76 3.28
CA ILE A 35 31.43 -26.30 3.29
C ILE A 35 30.59 -25.87 4.50
N LEU A 36 31.24 -25.52 5.60
CA LEU A 36 30.62 -24.80 6.69
C LEU A 36 30.74 -23.30 6.37
N ALA A 37 29.66 -22.70 5.85
CA ALA A 37 29.63 -21.27 5.59
C ALA A 37 29.45 -20.51 6.92
N VAL A 38 30.57 -20.06 7.51
CA VAL A 38 30.55 -19.06 8.59
C VAL A 38 30.60 -17.69 7.94
N ALA A 39 29.52 -16.91 8.05
CA ALA A 39 29.50 -15.52 7.63
C ALA A 39 30.29 -14.68 8.66
N ILE A 40 31.52 -14.29 8.31
CA ILE A 40 32.26 -13.23 9.02
C ILE A 40 32.00 -11.93 8.28
N THR A 41 31.18 -11.05 8.86
CA THR A 41 30.97 -9.70 8.34
C THR A 41 32.14 -8.82 8.75
N ALA A 42 33.13 -8.68 7.88
CA ALA A 42 34.11 -7.60 8.00
C ALA A 42 33.46 -6.30 7.53
N THR A 43 33.19 -5.38 8.47
CA THR A 43 32.62 -4.07 8.19
C THR A 43 33.67 -3.18 7.52
N ILE A 44 33.77 -3.27 6.19
CA ILE A 44 34.27 -2.14 5.39
C ILE A 44 33.09 -1.17 5.29
N GLY A 45 33.28 0.07 5.75
CA GLY A 45 32.26 1.08 6.04
C GLY A 45 31.44 1.64 4.88
N ASN A 46 31.03 0.80 3.93
CA ASN A 46 29.95 1.07 2.99
C ASN A 46 28.94 -0.08 3.12
N THR A 47 27.86 0.13 3.86
CA THR A 47 26.73 -0.81 3.85
C THR A 47 26.06 -0.74 2.48
N PHE A 48 26.40 -1.66 1.58
CA PHE A 48 25.63 -1.84 0.35
C PHE A 48 24.21 -2.28 0.71
N ALA A 49 23.22 -1.71 0.02
CA ALA A 49 21.83 -2.11 0.18
C ALA A 49 21.69 -3.63 -0.01
N ALA A 50 21.20 -4.32 1.02
CA ALA A 50 21.00 -5.76 0.99
C ALA A 50 19.65 -6.12 0.38
N THR A 51 19.61 -7.18 -0.42
CA THR A 51 18.35 -7.73 -0.97
C THR A 51 18.05 -9.09 -0.34
N THR A 52 16.87 -9.23 0.26
CA THR A 52 16.35 -10.49 0.80
C THR A 52 15.33 -11.09 -0.14
N TYR A 53 15.46 -12.38 -0.46
CA TYR A 53 14.53 -13.12 -1.33
C TYR A 53 13.64 -14.04 -0.48
N VAL A 54 12.33 -13.97 -0.65
CA VAL A 54 11.33 -14.82 0.01
C VAL A 54 10.56 -15.55 -1.08
N SER A 55 10.85 -16.83 -1.29
CA SER A 55 10.31 -17.63 -2.40
C SER A 55 10.13 -19.10 -2.02
N GLY A 56 9.19 -19.79 -2.67
CA GLY A 56 8.91 -21.21 -2.43
C GLY A 56 7.81 -21.41 -1.38
N SER A 57 6.97 -22.43 -1.57
CA SER A 57 5.65 -22.67 -0.97
C SER A 57 5.59 -22.81 0.56
N SER A 58 6.72 -22.66 1.28
CA SER A 58 6.78 -22.71 2.74
C SER A 58 7.76 -21.69 3.34
N THR A 59 8.29 -20.79 2.52
CA THR A 59 9.27 -19.81 3.01
C THR A 59 8.53 -18.65 3.67
N VAL A 60 8.60 -18.61 5.01
CA VAL A 60 8.06 -17.52 5.80
C VAL A 60 9.20 -16.64 6.31
N SER A 61 9.25 -15.39 5.86
CA SER A 61 10.08 -14.36 6.46
C SER A 61 9.26 -13.63 7.53
N SER A 62 9.60 -13.83 8.81
CA SER A 62 8.87 -13.21 9.92
C SER A 62 9.71 -12.14 10.61
N GLY A 63 9.11 -10.99 10.90
CA GLY A 63 9.75 -9.94 11.71
C GLY A 63 10.90 -9.21 11.01
N ALA A 64 10.98 -9.29 9.68
CA ALA A 64 12.04 -8.61 8.92
C ALA A 64 11.94 -7.09 9.10
N VAL A 65 13.09 -6.42 9.25
CA VAL A 65 13.19 -4.96 9.25
C VAL A 65 13.96 -4.52 8.01
N ILE A 66 13.31 -3.74 7.15
CA ILE A 66 13.86 -3.27 5.88
C ILE A 66 14.12 -1.77 5.99
N SER A 67 15.38 -1.37 5.88
CA SER A 67 15.82 0.03 6.04
C SER A 67 17.11 0.30 5.26
N GLY A 68 17.49 1.57 5.11
CA GLY A 68 18.79 1.95 4.57
C GLY A 68 19.01 1.56 3.11
N GLY A 69 17.95 1.55 2.30
CA GLY A 69 18.01 1.09 0.90
C GLY A 69 17.78 -0.42 0.72
N ASN A 70 17.73 -1.18 1.83
CA ASN A 70 17.50 -2.63 1.74
C ASN A 70 16.18 -2.94 1.04
N THR A 71 16.14 -4.08 0.36
CA THR A 71 14.96 -4.56 -0.36
C THR A 71 14.58 -5.97 0.08
N GLN A 72 13.29 -6.24 0.25
CA GLN A 72 12.75 -7.60 0.36
C GLN A 72 11.88 -7.89 -0.86
N LEU A 73 12.19 -8.96 -1.58
CA LEU A 73 11.42 -9.43 -2.73
C LEU A 73 10.66 -10.70 -2.33
N VAL A 74 9.33 -10.63 -2.36
CA VAL A 74 8.44 -11.76 -2.06
C VAL A 74 7.90 -12.30 -3.38
N TYR A 75 8.24 -13.54 -3.71
CA TYR A 75 7.87 -14.22 -4.94
C TYR A 75 6.85 -15.34 -4.69
N SER A 76 6.43 -16.01 -5.76
CA SER A 76 5.50 -17.12 -5.76
C SER A 76 5.74 -18.11 -4.61
N GLY A 77 4.70 -18.33 -3.80
CA GLY A 77 4.70 -19.24 -2.66
C GLY A 77 5.38 -18.71 -1.41
N GLY A 78 6.14 -17.62 -1.50
CA GLY A 78 6.76 -16.95 -0.36
C GLY A 78 5.75 -16.11 0.44
N SER A 79 5.94 -16.09 1.75
CA SER A 79 5.14 -15.29 2.68
C SER A 79 6.03 -14.40 3.55
N ALA A 80 5.79 -13.10 3.59
CA ALA A 80 6.44 -12.20 4.54
C ALA A 80 5.42 -11.71 5.59
N VAL A 81 5.69 -11.96 6.86
CA VAL A 81 4.76 -11.70 7.97
C VAL A 81 5.41 -10.75 8.97
N ASN A 82 4.65 -9.79 9.49
CA ASN A 82 5.12 -8.82 10.49
C ASN A 82 6.38 -8.06 10.04
N THR A 83 6.50 -7.76 8.74
CA THR A 83 7.64 -7.02 8.20
C THR A 83 7.51 -5.54 8.54
N THR A 84 8.58 -4.91 9.02
CA THR A 84 8.65 -3.46 9.21
C THR A 84 9.51 -2.84 8.12
N ILE A 85 8.98 -1.85 7.40
CA ILE A 85 9.67 -1.08 6.38
C ILE A 85 9.88 0.35 6.89
N ASN A 86 11.14 0.76 7.03
CA ASN A 86 11.55 2.07 7.51
C ASN A 86 12.25 2.85 6.39
N SER A 87 12.98 3.92 6.75
CA SER A 87 13.66 4.82 5.81
C SER A 87 14.44 4.12 4.71
N ALA A 88 14.08 4.45 3.47
CA ALA A 88 14.60 3.89 2.23
C ALA A 88 14.44 2.36 2.07
N GLY A 89 13.74 1.69 2.98
CA GLY A 89 13.42 0.28 2.86
C GLY A 89 12.35 0.05 1.80
N ILE A 90 12.49 -1.04 1.04
CA ILE A 90 11.52 -1.41 0.01
C ILE A 90 11.11 -2.87 0.18
N GLN A 91 9.81 -3.14 0.27
CA GLN A 91 9.27 -4.48 0.06
C GLN A 91 8.59 -4.52 -1.29
N THR A 92 8.93 -5.49 -2.15
CA THR A 92 8.23 -5.73 -3.41
C THR A 92 7.56 -7.09 -3.35
N VAL A 93 6.24 -7.09 -3.49
CA VAL A 93 5.39 -8.28 -3.53
C VAL A 93 5.13 -8.59 -5.00
N ASN A 94 5.81 -9.60 -5.51
CA ASN A 94 5.70 -10.08 -6.88
C ASN A 94 4.59 -11.13 -7.01
N LYS A 95 4.39 -11.61 -8.24
CA LYS A 95 3.42 -12.65 -8.59
C LYS A 95 3.45 -13.85 -7.65
N GLY A 96 2.30 -14.11 -7.03
CA GLY A 96 2.10 -15.22 -6.09
C GLY A 96 2.79 -15.04 -4.73
N GLY A 97 3.37 -13.86 -4.48
CA GLY A 97 3.91 -13.49 -3.17
C GLY A 97 2.82 -12.97 -2.26
N HIS A 98 2.93 -13.31 -0.97
CA HIS A 98 1.97 -12.91 0.05
C HIS A 98 2.65 -12.14 1.18
N THR A 99 2.00 -11.08 1.65
CA THR A 99 2.44 -10.36 2.85
C THR A 99 1.29 -10.18 3.83
N LEU A 100 1.61 -10.25 5.12
CA LEU A 100 0.64 -10.11 6.20
C LEU A 100 1.21 -9.20 7.29
N ASN A 101 0.41 -8.25 7.78
CA ASN A 101 0.79 -7.35 8.86
C ASN A 101 2.08 -6.57 8.59
N THR A 102 2.28 -6.13 7.35
CA THR A 102 3.43 -5.28 7.04
C THR A 102 3.19 -3.88 7.61
N VAL A 103 4.19 -3.31 8.29
CA VAL A 103 4.16 -1.96 8.83
C VAL A 103 5.11 -1.09 8.03
N ILE A 104 4.64 0.03 7.49
CA ILE A 104 5.41 0.95 6.66
C ILE A 104 5.50 2.30 7.36
N THR A 105 6.71 2.80 7.58
CA THR A 105 6.97 4.08 8.26
C THR A 105 8.09 4.86 7.57
N ASN A 106 8.22 6.15 7.87
CA ASN A 106 9.45 6.94 7.62
C ASN A 106 10.03 6.81 6.21
N SER A 107 9.28 7.10 5.14
CA SER A 107 9.72 6.95 3.73
C SER A 107 9.99 5.51 3.27
N GLY A 108 9.58 4.51 4.07
CA GLY A 108 9.51 3.12 3.63
C GLY A 108 8.45 2.92 2.56
N VAL A 109 8.66 1.94 1.69
CA VAL A 109 7.77 1.66 0.56
C VAL A 109 7.44 0.18 0.46
N GLN A 110 6.15 -0.14 0.31
CA GLN A 110 5.71 -1.45 -0.18
C GLN A 110 5.15 -1.30 -1.59
N ASN A 111 5.74 -2.03 -2.55
CA ASN A 111 5.22 -2.15 -3.91
C ASN A 111 4.49 -3.50 -4.03
N VAL A 112 3.19 -3.46 -4.30
CA VAL A 112 2.36 -4.64 -4.58
C VAL A 112 2.18 -4.71 -6.10
N GLY A 113 2.90 -5.64 -6.73
CA GLY A 113 2.93 -5.82 -8.19
C GLY A 113 1.95 -6.86 -8.71
N ASP A 114 2.10 -7.28 -9.97
CA ASP A 114 1.21 -8.22 -10.65
C ASP A 114 1.01 -9.50 -9.84
N ALA A 115 -0.25 -9.82 -9.53
CA ALA A 115 -0.67 -10.96 -8.71
C ALA A 115 0.05 -11.07 -7.35
N GLY A 116 0.58 -9.97 -6.83
CA GLY A 116 1.05 -9.85 -5.45
C GLY A 116 -0.11 -9.55 -4.51
N ASN A 117 -0.09 -10.14 -3.31
CA ASN A 117 -1.13 -9.96 -2.30
C ASN A 117 -0.55 -9.36 -1.02
N ALA A 118 -1.03 -8.17 -0.64
CA ALA A 118 -0.71 -7.55 0.63
C ALA A 118 -1.96 -7.48 1.52
N LYS A 119 -1.87 -8.09 2.70
CA LYS A 119 -2.98 -8.15 3.65
C LYS A 119 -2.62 -7.45 4.96
N ASP A 120 -3.59 -6.69 5.47
CA ASP A 120 -3.55 -6.02 6.78
C ASP A 120 -2.30 -5.13 6.94
N THR A 121 -1.92 -4.44 5.85
CA THR A 121 -0.77 -3.52 5.86
C THR A 121 -1.11 -2.25 6.63
N ILE A 122 -0.25 -1.84 7.55
CA ILE A 122 -0.35 -0.57 8.28
C ILE A 122 0.61 0.42 7.63
N VAL A 123 0.09 1.53 7.13
CA VAL A 123 0.89 2.62 6.55
C VAL A 123 0.81 3.81 7.49
N SER A 124 1.85 3.98 8.30
CA SER A 124 1.98 5.08 9.24
C SER A 124 2.51 6.35 8.55
N THR A 125 2.59 7.45 9.29
CA THR A 125 3.16 8.73 8.82
C THR A 125 4.48 8.54 8.06
N GLY A 126 4.54 9.12 6.86
CA GLY A 126 5.69 9.04 5.96
C GLY A 126 5.82 7.71 5.20
N GLY A 127 5.04 6.68 5.53
CA GLY A 127 5.01 5.43 4.79
C GLY A 127 4.21 5.52 3.48
N LEU A 128 4.55 4.66 2.52
CA LEU A 128 3.87 4.57 1.23
C LEU A 128 3.61 3.12 0.82
N GLN A 129 2.35 2.80 0.51
CA GLN A 129 1.97 1.58 -0.21
C GLN A 129 1.60 1.93 -1.66
N ARG A 130 2.23 1.25 -2.62
CA ARG A 130 1.90 1.34 -4.05
C ARG A 130 1.25 0.04 -4.50
N VAL A 131 0.03 0.12 -5.00
CA VAL A 131 -0.69 -1.03 -5.57
C VAL A 131 -0.74 -0.85 -7.07
N SER A 132 0.03 -1.66 -7.79
CA SER A 132 0.20 -1.56 -9.25
C SER A 132 -0.69 -2.56 -9.99
N SER A 133 -0.60 -2.60 -11.31
CA SER A 133 -1.39 -3.51 -12.16
C SER A 133 -1.31 -4.95 -11.67
N GLY A 134 -2.47 -5.58 -11.45
CA GLY A 134 -2.61 -6.95 -10.96
C GLY A 134 -2.37 -7.12 -9.45
N GLY A 135 -1.91 -6.08 -8.76
CA GLY A 135 -1.70 -6.10 -7.31
C GLY A 135 -3.00 -5.97 -6.53
N LEU A 136 -3.07 -6.71 -5.41
CA LEU A 136 -4.21 -6.71 -4.50
C LEU A 136 -3.76 -6.32 -3.09
N ALA A 137 -4.32 -5.23 -2.56
CA ALA A 137 -4.18 -4.83 -1.17
C ALA A 137 -5.51 -4.97 -0.42
N THR A 138 -5.56 -5.77 0.64
CA THR A 138 -6.78 -6.00 1.45
C THR A 138 -6.57 -5.58 2.90
N GLY A 139 -7.50 -4.81 3.45
CA GLY A 139 -7.46 -4.43 4.88
C GLY A 139 -6.35 -3.43 5.22
N THR A 140 -5.85 -2.66 4.25
CA THR A 140 -4.82 -1.64 4.51
C THR A 140 -5.36 -0.59 5.49
N GLN A 141 -4.57 -0.24 6.50
CA GLN A 141 -4.85 0.82 7.46
C GLN A 141 -3.91 2.02 7.22
N LEU A 142 -4.46 3.18 6.89
CA LEU A 142 -3.69 4.41 6.66
C LEU A 142 -3.74 5.31 7.90
N MET A 143 -2.64 5.29 8.67
CA MET A 143 -2.47 6.03 9.92
C MET A 143 -1.51 7.21 9.71
N GLY A 144 -1.87 8.15 8.83
CA GLY A 144 -1.02 9.27 8.41
C GLY A 144 -0.17 8.99 7.16
N GLY A 145 -0.18 7.76 6.65
CA GLY A 145 0.53 7.34 5.44
C GLY A 145 -0.30 7.42 4.16
N PHE A 146 0.33 7.02 3.05
CA PHE A 146 -0.27 7.07 1.71
C PHE A 146 -0.48 5.67 1.10
N GLN A 147 -1.63 5.47 0.47
CA GLN A 147 -1.84 4.38 -0.49
C GLN A 147 -2.10 4.96 -1.88
N ASN A 148 -1.23 4.64 -2.83
CA ASN A 148 -1.43 4.97 -4.24
C ASN A 148 -1.86 3.70 -4.98
N VAL A 149 -3.09 3.70 -5.49
CA VAL A 149 -3.60 2.63 -6.34
C VAL A 149 -3.48 3.09 -7.80
N TYR A 150 -2.65 2.39 -8.56
CA TYR A 150 -2.36 2.68 -9.96
C TYR A 150 -3.21 1.82 -10.89
N SER A 151 -3.10 2.06 -12.19
CA SER A 151 -3.87 1.35 -13.22
C SER A 151 -3.77 -0.17 -13.07
N GLY A 152 -4.93 -0.85 -13.08
CA GLY A 152 -5.05 -2.29 -12.88
C GLY A 152 -4.85 -2.77 -11.44
N GLY A 153 -4.54 -1.88 -10.48
CA GLY A 153 -4.43 -2.20 -9.07
C GLY A 153 -5.78 -2.20 -8.36
N ASN A 154 -5.92 -3.06 -7.35
CA ASN A 154 -7.14 -3.18 -6.55
C ASN A 154 -6.85 -3.04 -5.05
N ALA A 155 -7.52 -2.10 -4.41
CA ALA A 155 -7.55 -1.97 -2.95
C ALA A 155 -8.95 -2.32 -2.42
N SER A 156 -9.04 -3.12 -1.35
CA SER A 156 -10.31 -3.52 -0.77
C SER A 156 -10.29 -3.41 0.76
N GLY A 157 -11.33 -2.82 1.34
CA GLY A 157 -11.46 -2.69 2.78
C GLY A 157 -10.41 -1.76 3.40
N THR A 158 -9.93 -0.76 2.65
CA THR A 158 -8.97 0.21 3.19
C THR A 158 -9.64 1.05 4.27
N LEU A 159 -8.99 1.17 5.43
CA LEU A 159 -9.39 2.05 6.53
C LEU A 159 -8.47 3.28 6.53
N ILE A 160 -9.04 4.48 6.41
CA ILE A 160 -8.27 5.73 6.37
C ILE A 160 -8.53 6.53 7.62
N HIS A 161 -7.49 6.72 8.44
CA HIS A 161 -7.53 7.49 9.67
C HIS A 161 -6.93 8.89 9.47
N ASN A 162 -6.82 9.66 10.55
CA ASN A 162 -6.32 11.02 10.54
C ASN A 162 -4.97 11.15 9.80
N GLY A 163 -4.92 12.04 8.81
CA GLY A 163 -3.76 12.28 7.96
C GLY A 163 -3.51 11.22 6.89
N GLY A 164 -4.23 10.10 6.92
CA GLY A 164 -4.14 9.05 5.92
C GLY A 164 -4.76 9.50 4.59
N VAL A 165 -4.15 9.07 3.48
CA VAL A 165 -4.60 9.44 2.14
C VAL A 165 -4.54 8.24 1.20
N GLN A 166 -5.67 7.96 0.54
CA GLN A 166 -5.73 7.03 -0.59
C GLN A 166 -5.93 7.81 -1.89
N ASN A 167 -5.05 7.59 -2.87
CA ASN A 167 -5.17 8.14 -4.22
C ASN A 167 -5.48 7.00 -5.20
N ILE A 168 -6.56 7.16 -5.97
CA ILE A 168 -7.05 6.16 -6.93
C ILE A 168 -6.86 6.74 -8.33
N SER A 169 -5.92 6.16 -9.08
CA SER A 169 -5.50 6.64 -10.40
C SER A 169 -6.36 6.05 -11.53
N SER A 170 -6.08 6.44 -12.77
CA SER A 170 -6.77 5.91 -13.95
C SER A 170 -6.68 4.39 -14.05
N GLY A 171 -7.82 3.73 -14.21
CA GLY A 171 -7.94 2.26 -14.29
C GLY A 171 -7.74 1.54 -12.96
N ALA A 172 -7.62 2.27 -11.84
CA ALA A 172 -7.53 1.70 -10.51
C ALA A 172 -8.92 1.56 -9.86
N VAL A 173 -9.06 0.58 -8.97
CA VAL A 173 -10.30 0.35 -8.23
C VAL A 173 -10.03 0.31 -6.72
N ALA A 174 -10.85 1.03 -5.95
CA ALA A 174 -10.94 0.88 -4.50
C ALA A 174 -12.35 0.46 -4.09
N ASN A 175 -12.46 -0.62 -3.32
CA ASN A 175 -13.73 -1.17 -2.86
C ASN A 175 -13.84 -1.05 -1.33
N ASN A 176 -15.03 -0.71 -0.85
CA ASN A 176 -15.38 -0.73 0.58
C ASN A 176 -14.38 0.05 1.45
N THR A 177 -13.97 1.22 0.97
CA THR A 177 -13.05 2.09 1.73
C THR A 177 -13.83 2.82 2.82
N THR A 178 -13.30 2.87 4.05
CA THR A 178 -13.90 3.63 5.16
C THR A 178 -13.02 4.84 5.48
N LEU A 179 -13.58 6.04 5.39
CA LEU A 179 -12.93 7.30 5.71
C LEU A 179 -13.35 7.72 7.11
N ASN A 180 -12.44 7.58 8.07
CA ASN A 180 -12.62 8.07 9.43
C ASN A 180 -12.20 9.54 9.54
N SER A 181 -12.35 10.11 10.73
CA SER A 181 -12.00 11.51 11.00
C SER A 181 -10.58 11.85 10.54
N GLY A 182 -10.47 12.86 9.66
CA GLY A 182 -9.21 13.32 9.06
C GLY A 182 -8.67 12.44 7.91
N GLY A 183 -9.38 11.36 7.56
CA GLY A 183 -9.03 10.49 6.44
C GLY A 183 -9.50 11.05 5.10
N THR A 184 -8.67 10.92 4.06
CA THR A 184 -8.96 11.45 2.72
C THR A 184 -8.88 10.38 1.63
N GLN A 185 -9.86 10.33 0.74
CA GLN A 185 -9.80 9.58 -0.51
C GLN A 185 -9.91 10.52 -1.71
N ARG A 186 -8.99 10.38 -2.66
CA ARG A 186 -8.95 11.14 -3.92
C ARG A 186 -9.14 10.21 -5.10
N VAL A 187 -10.18 10.44 -5.89
CA VAL A 187 -10.48 9.65 -7.10
C VAL A 187 -10.16 10.49 -8.33
N SER A 188 -9.11 10.12 -9.05
CA SER A 188 -8.64 10.80 -10.26
C SER A 188 -9.34 10.32 -11.52
N ALA A 189 -9.05 10.98 -12.65
CA ALA A 189 -9.57 10.62 -13.96
C ALA A 189 -9.41 9.12 -14.27
N GLY A 190 -10.53 8.43 -14.56
CA GLY A 190 -10.57 7.00 -14.83
C GLY A 190 -10.43 6.09 -13.61
N GLY A 191 -10.27 6.64 -12.41
CA GLY A 191 -10.28 5.88 -11.16
C GLY A 191 -11.72 5.63 -10.67
N THR A 192 -11.94 4.50 -10.00
CA THR A 192 -13.26 4.14 -9.46
C THR A 192 -13.19 3.81 -7.97
N ALA A 193 -14.03 4.45 -7.18
CA ALA A 193 -14.29 4.09 -5.78
C ALA A 193 -15.70 3.51 -5.64
N SER A 194 -15.83 2.31 -5.07
CA SER A 194 -17.11 1.62 -4.89
C SER A 194 -17.38 1.35 -3.41
N GLY A 195 -18.57 1.70 -2.93
CA GLY A 195 -19.00 1.43 -1.56
C GLY A 195 -18.21 2.20 -0.50
N THR A 196 -17.70 3.39 -0.82
CA THR A 196 -16.97 4.21 0.16
C THR A 196 -17.91 4.67 1.28
N ILE A 197 -17.54 4.44 2.53
CA ILE A 197 -18.22 4.97 3.73
C ILE A 197 -17.43 6.19 4.20
N ILE A 198 -18.08 7.35 4.28
CA ILE A 198 -17.47 8.61 4.68
C ILE A 198 -18.04 9.01 6.04
N ASN A 199 -17.32 8.65 7.11
CA ASN A 199 -17.73 8.96 8.48
C ASN A 199 -17.46 10.44 8.82
N ILE A 200 -17.85 10.83 10.03
CA ILE A 200 -17.66 12.19 10.55
C ILE A 200 -16.23 12.70 10.34
N SER A 201 -16.12 13.88 9.71
CA SER A 201 -14.85 14.53 9.37
C SER A 201 -13.94 13.75 8.40
N GLY A 202 -14.45 12.71 7.74
CA GLY A 202 -13.83 12.07 6.58
C GLY A 202 -14.13 12.84 5.29
N SER A 203 -13.24 12.75 4.29
CA SER A 203 -13.37 13.50 3.04
C SER A 203 -13.10 12.65 1.81
N GLN A 204 -14.06 12.60 0.88
CA GLN A 204 -13.89 12.04 -0.45
C GLN A 204 -13.94 13.15 -1.50
N SER A 205 -12.94 13.19 -2.39
CA SER A 205 -12.90 14.10 -3.54
C SER A 205 -12.94 13.31 -4.84
N ILE A 206 -13.98 13.54 -5.64
CA ILE A 206 -14.14 12.98 -6.98
C ILE A 206 -13.70 14.05 -7.98
N MET A 207 -12.51 13.88 -8.53
CA MET A 207 -11.90 14.82 -9.47
C MET A 207 -12.42 14.59 -10.89
N SER A 208 -12.03 15.46 -11.83
CA SER A 208 -12.41 15.35 -13.23
C SER A 208 -12.15 13.95 -13.80
N GLY A 209 -13.17 13.33 -14.38
CA GLY A 209 -13.15 11.98 -14.92
C GLY A 209 -13.13 10.85 -13.87
N GLY A 210 -13.12 11.16 -12.57
CA GLY A 210 -13.22 10.17 -11.50
C GLY A 210 -14.67 9.72 -11.29
N SER A 211 -14.84 8.51 -10.75
CA SER A 211 -16.16 7.92 -10.48
C SER A 211 -16.26 7.38 -9.05
N ALA A 212 -17.35 7.71 -8.35
CA ALA A 212 -17.75 7.01 -7.13
C ALA A 212 -19.14 6.39 -7.25
N VAL A 213 -19.27 5.14 -6.81
CA VAL A 213 -20.52 4.38 -6.89
C VAL A 213 -20.91 3.87 -5.51
N GLY A 214 -22.15 4.09 -5.11
CA GLY A 214 -22.69 3.55 -3.84
C GLY A 214 -22.03 4.14 -2.59
N ALA A 215 -21.57 5.38 -2.64
CA ALA A 215 -20.96 6.02 -1.48
C ALA A 215 -22.01 6.32 -0.40
N VAL A 216 -21.65 6.14 0.87
CA VAL A 216 -22.49 6.51 2.03
C VAL A 216 -21.80 7.65 2.78
N VAL A 217 -22.41 8.83 2.77
CA VAL A 217 -21.90 10.03 3.44
C VAL A 217 -22.59 10.17 4.80
N ASN A 218 -21.90 9.83 5.89
CA ASN A 218 -22.44 9.75 7.25
C ASN A 218 -21.64 10.66 8.21
N GLY A 219 -21.97 11.95 8.23
CA GLY A 219 -21.21 12.97 8.97
C GLY A 219 -19.99 13.54 8.24
N GLY A 220 -19.57 12.90 7.14
CA GLY A 220 -18.43 13.32 6.33
C GLY A 220 -18.80 14.19 5.13
N VAL A 221 -17.81 14.41 4.26
CA VAL A 221 -17.96 15.23 3.05
C VAL A 221 -17.61 14.45 1.79
N GLN A 222 -18.50 14.46 0.80
CA GLN A 222 -18.20 14.07 -0.58
C GLN A 222 -18.20 15.32 -1.46
N THR A 223 -17.08 15.65 -2.09
CA THR A 223 -16.99 16.73 -3.08
C THR A 223 -16.89 16.15 -4.49
N VAL A 224 -17.86 16.48 -5.33
CA VAL A 224 -17.90 16.14 -6.76
C VAL A 224 -17.44 17.37 -7.53
N ALA A 225 -16.17 17.35 -7.96
CA ALA A 225 -15.56 18.46 -8.69
C ALA A 225 -16.00 18.49 -10.16
N ASN A 226 -15.55 19.50 -10.91
CA ASN A 226 -15.79 19.62 -12.34
C ASN A 226 -15.38 18.34 -13.09
N GLY A 227 -16.32 17.72 -13.80
CA GLY A 227 -16.13 16.46 -14.53
C GLY A 227 -16.11 15.21 -13.67
N GLY A 228 -16.25 15.33 -12.34
CA GLY A 228 -16.41 14.20 -11.42
C GLY A 228 -17.82 13.64 -11.48
N ASN A 229 -17.96 12.33 -11.27
CA ASN A 229 -19.24 11.63 -11.38
C ASN A 229 -19.51 10.78 -10.14
N THR A 230 -20.74 10.86 -9.63
CA THR A 230 -21.21 9.95 -8.57
C THR A 230 -22.50 9.27 -8.97
N LEU A 231 -22.66 8.02 -8.56
CA LEU A 231 -23.87 7.22 -8.77
C LEU A 231 -24.31 6.56 -7.45
N ASN A 232 -25.60 6.65 -7.13
CA ASN A 232 -26.20 6.02 -5.95
C ASN A 232 -25.56 6.47 -4.63
N THR A 233 -25.18 7.74 -4.51
CA THR A 233 -24.72 8.29 -3.22
C THR A 233 -25.88 8.36 -2.24
N VAL A 234 -25.70 7.86 -1.02
CA VAL A 234 -26.62 8.08 0.10
C VAL A 234 -26.03 9.12 1.03
N VAL A 235 -26.72 10.24 1.21
CA VAL A 235 -26.35 11.30 2.15
C VAL A 235 -27.21 11.15 3.41
N SER A 236 -26.56 10.76 4.50
CA SER A 236 -27.17 10.49 5.82
C SER A 236 -26.98 11.66 6.78
N SER A 237 -27.48 11.51 8.02
CA SER A 237 -27.40 12.53 9.06
C SER A 237 -25.99 13.12 9.20
N GLY A 238 -25.89 14.46 9.12
CA GLY A 238 -24.64 15.21 9.18
C GLY A 238 -23.74 15.06 7.94
N GLY A 239 -24.10 14.20 6.99
CA GLY A 239 -23.39 14.00 5.74
C GLY A 239 -23.62 15.17 4.78
N PHE A 240 -22.58 15.51 4.03
CA PHE A 240 -22.62 16.62 3.08
C PHE A 240 -22.07 16.22 1.71
N GLN A 241 -22.91 16.26 0.68
CA GLN A 241 -22.48 16.13 -0.71
C GLN A 241 -22.44 17.51 -1.38
N ARG A 242 -21.27 17.92 -1.87
CA ARG A 242 -21.09 19.10 -2.71
C ARG A 242 -21.00 18.68 -4.17
N VAL A 243 -21.88 19.19 -5.01
CA VAL A 243 -21.79 19.06 -6.46
C VAL A 243 -21.37 20.41 -7.03
N SER A 244 -20.08 20.55 -7.35
CA SER A 244 -19.50 21.78 -7.87
C SER A 244 -19.90 21.99 -9.34
N ALA A 245 -19.63 23.18 -9.88
CA ALA A 245 -19.81 23.48 -11.30
C ALA A 245 -19.15 22.42 -12.19
N GLY A 246 -19.91 21.84 -13.13
CA GLY A 246 -19.46 20.76 -14.02
C GLY A 246 -19.42 19.36 -13.38
N GLY A 247 -19.68 19.23 -12.08
CA GLY A 247 -19.81 17.93 -11.42
C GLY A 247 -21.19 17.30 -11.69
N THR A 248 -21.28 15.97 -11.74
CA THR A 248 -22.55 15.25 -11.91
C THR A 248 -22.79 14.28 -10.75
N ALA A 249 -23.94 14.39 -10.10
CA ALA A 249 -24.43 13.37 -9.16
C ALA A 249 -25.74 12.73 -9.67
N THR A 250 -25.75 11.41 -9.80
CA THR A 250 -26.91 10.65 -10.30
C THR A 250 -27.45 9.73 -9.21
N ALA A 251 -28.78 9.68 -9.07
CA ALA A 251 -29.48 8.85 -8.10
C ALA A 251 -29.01 9.07 -6.65
N THR A 252 -28.71 10.33 -6.29
CA THR A 252 -28.42 10.66 -4.89
C THR A 252 -29.70 10.50 -4.06
N THR A 253 -29.60 9.78 -2.93
CA THR A 253 -30.65 9.75 -1.90
C THR A 253 -30.21 10.60 -0.72
N VAL A 254 -30.94 11.67 -0.42
CA VAL A 254 -30.70 12.52 0.76
C VAL A 254 -31.71 12.15 1.84
N THR A 255 -31.23 11.69 2.98
CA THR A 255 -32.07 11.26 4.12
C THR A 255 -32.06 12.29 5.25
N ASN A 256 -32.72 11.99 6.37
CA ASN A 256 -32.88 12.93 7.49
C ASN A 256 -31.55 13.53 7.95
N ALA A 257 -31.49 14.87 8.01
CA ALA A 257 -30.32 15.69 8.33
C ALA A 257 -29.11 15.50 7.40
N GLY A 258 -29.31 14.93 6.21
CA GLY A 258 -28.33 14.93 5.13
C GLY A 258 -28.47 16.17 4.23
N PHE A 259 -27.35 16.62 3.67
CA PHE A 259 -27.29 17.84 2.87
C PHE A 259 -26.64 17.60 1.50
N GLN A 260 -27.33 17.96 0.43
CA GLN A 260 -26.76 18.05 -0.91
C GLN A 260 -26.78 19.50 -1.39
N ASN A 261 -25.60 20.07 -1.65
CA ASN A 261 -25.47 21.40 -2.23
C ASN A 261 -25.01 21.29 -3.68
N VAL A 262 -25.78 21.88 -4.59
CA VAL A 262 -25.51 21.90 -6.02
C VAL A 262 -25.17 23.33 -6.43
N SER A 263 -23.89 23.60 -6.67
CA SER A 263 -23.44 24.92 -7.14
C SER A 263 -23.96 25.24 -8.54
N SER A 264 -23.96 26.52 -8.92
CA SER A 264 -24.26 26.95 -10.29
C SER A 264 -23.41 26.18 -11.29
N GLY A 265 -24.08 25.60 -12.30
CA GLY A 265 -23.47 24.71 -13.30
C GLY A 265 -23.20 23.27 -12.84
N GLY A 266 -23.53 22.89 -11.60
CA GLY A 266 -23.55 21.51 -11.13
C GLY A 266 -24.79 20.76 -11.63
N ARG A 267 -24.68 19.44 -11.83
CA ARG A 267 -25.79 18.63 -12.36
C ARG A 267 -26.20 17.54 -11.38
N VAL A 268 -27.49 17.48 -11.07
CA VAL A 268 -28.09 16.38 -10.32
C VAL A 268 -29.20 15.72 -11.14
N VAL A 269 -29.19 14.39 -11.19
CA VAL A 269 -30.16 13.61 -11.97
C VAL A 269 -30.80 12.55 -11.07
N SER A 270 -32.12 12.44 -11.09
CA SER A 270 -32.89 11.44 -10.33
C SER A 270 -32.60 11.43 -8.82
N ALA A 271 -32.38 12.60 -8.22
CA ALA A 271 -32.22 12.68 -6.77
C ALA A 271 -33.54 12.40 -6.05
N THR A 272 -33.44 11.69 -4.92
CA THR A 272 -34.55 11.46 -3.98
C THR A 272 -34.23 12.17 -2.68
N VAL A 273 -35.06 13.13 -2.27
CA VAL A 273 -34.91 13.83 -0.99
C VAL A 273 -36.03 13.37 -0.06
N ASN A 274 -35.66 12.56 0.94
CA ASN A 274 -36.58 12.05 1.94
C ASN A 274 -36.86 13.11 3.02
N SER A 275 -37.88 12.87 3.85
CA SER A 275 -38.23 13.74 4.98
C SER A 275 -37.01 14.06 5.84
N GLY A 276 -36.77 15.35 6.07
CA GLY A 276 -35.63 15.88 6.83
C GLY A 276 -34.31 15.98 6.07
N GLY A 277 -34.23 15.50 4.83
CA GLY A 277 -33.11 15.76 3.93
C GLY A 277 -33.22 17.14 3.28
N THR A 278 -32.08 17.73 2.95
CA THR A 278 -32.03 19.04 2.27
C THR A 278 -31.21 18.96 0.99
N GLN A 279 -31.81 19.40 -0.12
CA GLN A 279 -31.10 19.70 -1.36
C GLN A 279 -31.21 21.19 -1.65
N THR A 280 -30.07 21.86 -1.81
CA THR A 280 -30.01 23.28 -2.17
C THR A 280 -29.37 23.43 -3.54
N LEU A 281 -30.05 24.12 -4.45
CA LEU A 281 -29.54 24.50 -5.76
C LEU A 281 -29.17 25.98 -5.75
N PHE A 282 -27.98 26.29 -6.25
CA PHE A 282 -27.51 27.66 -6.43
C PHE A 282 -27.50 27.97 -7.92
N ASP A 283 -28.08 29.09 -8.32
CA ASP A 283 -28.13 29.59 -9.69
C ASP A 283 -26.94 30.50 -10.02
#